data_AF-A0A6I9XYE4-F1
#
_entry.id   AF-A0A6I9XYE4-F1
#
_cell.length_a   1.000
_cell.length_b   1.000
_cell.length_c   1.000
_cell.angle_alpha   90.00
_cell.angle_beta   90.00
_cell.angle_gamma   90.00
#
_symmetry.space_group_name_H-M   'P 1'
#
loop_
_entity.id
_entity.type
_entity.pdbx_description
1 polymer ?
#
loop_
_entity_poly.entity_id
_entity_poly.type
_entity_poly.pdbx_seq_one_letter_code
_entity_poly.pdbx_strand_id
1 'polypeptide(L)'
;MARKPPEDPSTSQFTEDWSKEFRSHCSDYVQLAFITSCLFIFVGGIIMILMVRVIRSLLHKWSLKYSIHFQLFTNKMNSLSVWKGKFQDRVVMMISAQTSIGRILVILVFLFSIGSLILYFINCYSVKEFCLTFEDQTIVIDLFFNVFFLLHFGLRFLAASDKLAFWLELNSIVDFFTITPVCIAFYLGKNWLGLRFLKALRLVELPKILQFLQVTTSGTAIKLSKLLAVFVSTWLTAAGFLHWMENSGDPWVYHSNHQNLTYFECLYLIMVTMSTVGYGDVVVQTTIGRVFILFFIVAGLILFANLVPEIADIVGSRRVYMGTYVYVKGRKFIVVCGNITLSSVTAFLSDFITQDKGDIACEIVFLGE
;
A
#
# COMPACT_ATOMS: atom_id res chain seq x y z
N MET A 1 8.18 -59.90 13.02
CA MET A 1 9.04 -58.73 12.74
C MET A 1 9.83 -59.00 11.46
N ALA A 2 9.28 -58.63 10.30
CA ALA A 2 10.04 -58.67 9.05
C ALA A 2 10.84 -57.36 8.93
N ARG A 3 12.17 -57.46 8.86
CA ARG A 3 13.03 -56.29 8.62
C ARG A 3 12.80 -55.81 7.18
N LYS A 4 12.43 -54.53 7.04
CA LYS A 4 12.43 -53.82 5.75
C LYS A 4 13.85 -53.87 5.16
N PRO A 5 14.04 -54.12 3.84
CA PRO A 5 15.34 -54.04 3.21
C PRO A 5 15.87 -52.59 3.25
N PRO A 6 17.20 -52.39 3.29
CA PRO A 6 17.79 -51.05 3.28
C PRO A 6 17.48 -50.34 1.96
N GLU A 7 16.92 -49.13 2.04
CA GLU A 7 16.71 -48.26 0.89
C GLU A 7 18.08 -47.71 0.43
N ASP A 8 18.41 -47.90 -0.85
CA ASP A 8 19.66 -47.42 -1.44
C ASP A 8 19.67 -45.88 -1.47
N PRO A 9 20.66 -45.21 -0.85
CA PRO A 9 20.69 -43.75 -0.71
C PRO A 9 20.87 -43.00 -2.03
N SER A 10 21.41 -43.64 -3.08
CA SER A 10 21.53 -43.04 -4.42
C SER A 10 20.19 -42.91 -5.14
N THR A 11 19.28 -43.84 -4.88
CA THR A 11 17.97 -43.89 -5.55
C THR A 11 16.99 -42.91 -4.93
N SER A 12 17.03 -42.75 -3.60
CA SER A 12 16.25 -41.73 -2.90
C SER A 12 16.67 -40.31 -3.30
N GLN A 13 17.98 -40.05 -3.40
CA GLN A 13 18.53 -38.76 -3.79
C GLN A 13 18.20 -38.40 -5.25
N PHE A 14 18.28 -39.37 -6.17
CA PHE A 14 17.84 -39.19 -7.56
C PHE A 14 16.33 -38.93 -7.68
N THR A 15 15.49 -39.65 -6.92
CA THR A 15 14.04 -39.39 -6.92
C THR A 15 13.68 -38.03 -6.29
N GLU A 16 14.43 -37.59 -5.27
CA GLU A 16 14.25 -36.24 -4.72
C GLU A 16 14.62 -35.16 -5.72
N ASP A 17 15.76 -35.27 -6.41
CA ASP A 17 16.19 -34.28 -7.39
C ASP A 17 15.25 -34.22 -8.60
N TRP A 18 14.81 -35.38 -9.13
CA TRP A 18 13.80 -35.41 -10.18
C TRP A 18 12.45 -34.84 -9.74
N SER A 19 12.03 -35.09 -8.50
CA SER A 19 10.79 -34.54 -7.96
C SER A 19 10.85 -33.02 -7.78
N LYS A 20 12.03 -32.47 -7.42
CA LYS A 20 12.28 -31.03 -7.30
C LYS A 20 12.28 -30.36 -8.67
N GLU A 21 12.94 -30.96 -9.67
CA GLU A 21 12.98 -30.46 -11.04
C GLU A 21 11.60 -30.44 -11.70
N PHE A 22 10.80 -31.49 -11.51
CA PHE A 22 9.42 -31.53 -12.01
C PHE A 22 8.50 -30.52 -11.31
N ARG A 23 8.71 -30.28 -10.01
CA ARG A 23 7.95 -29.29 -9.23
C ARG A 23 8.32 -27.86 -9.64
N SER A 24 9.58 -27.60 -9.94
CA SER A 24 10.07 -26.33 -10.50
C SER A 24 9.43 -26.04 -11.84
N HIS A 25 9.49 -26.98 -12.80
CA HIS A 25 8.89 -26.80 -14.11
C HIS A 25 7.37 -26.60 -14.05
N CYS A 26 6.66 -27.34 -13.20
CA CYS A 26 5.23 -27.14 -12.98
C CYS A 26 4.91 -25.75 -12.40
N SER A 27 5.79 -25.19 -11.58
CA SER A 27 5.65 -23.82 -11.07
C SER A 27 5.77 -22.81 -12.20
N ASP A 28 6.81 -22.88 -13.04
CA ASP A 28 7.10 -21.88 -14.08
C ASP A 28 5.95 -21.73 -15.09
N TYR A 29 5.36 -22.84 -15.53
CA TYR A 29 4.19 -22.79 -16.44
C TYR A 29 2.97 -22.15 -15.77
N VAL A 30 2.75 -22.42 -14.48
CA VAL A 30 1.66 -21.79 -13.73
C VAL A 30 1.94 -20.30 -13.57
N GLN A 31 3.14 -19.90 -13.14
CA GLN A 31 3.51 -18.48 -13.03
C GLN A 31 3.32 -17.74 -14.35
N LEU A 32 3.84 -18.32 -15.45
CA LEU A 32 3.69 -17.76 -16.78
C LEU A 32 2.22 -17.64 -17.18
N ALA A 33 1.40 -18.67 -16.96
CA ALA A 33 -0.02 -18.63 -17.29
C ALA A 33 -0.78 -17.52 -16.53
N PHE A 34 -0.47 -17.31 -15.26
CA PHE A 34 -1.08 -16.22 -14.48
C PHE A 34 -0.63 -14.85 -15.00
N ILE A 35 0.67 -14.66 -15.24
CA ILE A 35 1.21 -13.37 -15.72
C ILE A 35 0.68 -13.04 -17.12
N THR A 36 0.76 -13.98 -18.06
CA THR A 36 0.30 -13.76 -19.44
C THR A 36 -1.19 -13.49 -19.49
N SER A 37 -1.99 -14.20 -18.68
CA SER A 37 -3.44 -13.94 -18.57
C SER A 37 -3.73 -12.55 -18.01
N CYS A 38 -3.02 -12.12 -16.97
CA CYS A 38 -3.17 -10.77 -16.41
C CYS A 38 -2.80 -9.70 -17.44
N LEU A 39 -1.64 -9.84 -18.09
CA LEU A 39 -1.19 -8.89 -19.11
C LEU A 39 -2.12 -8.84 -20.32
N PHE A 40 -2.62 -9.99 -20.77
CA PHE A 40 -3.57 -10.07 -21.88
C PHE A 40 -4.87 -9.34 -21.57
N ILE A 41 -5.46 -9.56 -20.40
CA ILE A 41 -6.69 -8.86 -19.98
C ILE A 41 -6.42 -7.36 -19.80
N PHE A 42 -5.26 -6.97 -19.28
CA PHE A 42 -4.91 -5.56 -19.06
C PHE A 42 -4.78 -4.81 -20.39
N VAL A 43 -3.95 -5.34 -21.31
CA VAL A 43 -3.71 -4.76 -22.63
C VAL A 43 -4.98 -4.82 -23.49
N GLY A 44 -5.72 -5.93 -23.42
CA GLY A 44 -7.03 -6.07 -24.06
C GLY A 44 -8.01 -5.00 -23.60
N GLY A 45 -8.03 -4.66 -22.31
CA GLY A 45 -8.81 -3.55 -21.76
C GLY A 45 -8.43 -2.20 -22.36
N ILE A 46 -7.13 -1.90 -22.48
CA ILE A 46 -6.64 -0.67 -23.12
C ILE A 46 -7.08 -0.61 -24.59
N ILE A 47 -6.86 -1.69 -25.34
CA ILE A 47 -7.25 -1.78 -26.76
C ILE A 47 -8.76 -1.59 -26.90
N MET A 48 -9.57 -2.22 -26.05
CA MET A 48 -11.03 -2.07 -26.05
C MET A 48 -11.44 -0.62 -25.81
N ILE A 49 -10.84 0.08 -24.83
CA ILE A 49 -11.14 1.49 -24.55
C ILE A 49 -10.77 2.37 -25.76
N LEU A 50 -9.61 2.14 -26.38
CA LEU A 50 -9.17 2.86 -27.58
C LEU A 50 -10.11 2.61 -28.77
N MET A 51 -10.51 1.35 -28.99
CA MET A 51 -11.47 0.98 -30.02
C MET A 51 -12.81 1.69 -29.84
N VAL A 52 -13.33 1.74 -28.60
CA VAL A 52 -14.56 2.48 -28.29
C VAL A 52 -14.41 3.98 -28.57
N ARG A 53 -13.25 4.58 -28.27
CA ARG A 53 -12.98 6.00 -28.60
C ARG A 53 -12.98 6.24 -30.11
N VAL A 54 -12.32 5.37 -30.88
CA VAL A 54 -12.27 5.46 -32.34
C VAL A 54 -13.67 5.32 -32.95
N ILE A 55 -14.43 4.30 -32.54
CA ILE A 55 -15.81 4.07 -33.01
C ILE A 55 -16.69 5.29 -32.70
N ARG A 56 -16.59 5.87 -31.50
CA ARG A 56 -17.35 7.07 -31.13
C ARG A 56 -17.00 8.29 -31.99
N SER A 57 -15.71 8.47 -32.31
CA SER A 57 -15.25 9.54 -33.20
C SER A 57 -15.76 9.36 -34.64
N LEU A 58 -15.70 8.12 -35.16
CA LEU A 58 -16.21 7.78 -36.48
C LEU A 58 -17.73 7.96 -36.58
N LEU A 59 -18.48 7.52 -35.57
CA LEU A 59 -19.94 7.73 -35.50
C LEU A 59 -20.29 9.22 -35.47
N HIS A 60 -19.53 10.04 -34.75
CA HIS A 60 -19.74 11.48 -34.71
C HIS A 60 -19.45 12.15 -36.07
N LYS A 61 -18.34 11.78 -36.74
CA LYS A 61 -18.03 12.27 -38.09
C LYS A 61 -19.08 11.82 -39.13
N TRP A 62 -19.59 10.59 -39.01
CA TRP A 62 -20.62 10.06 -39.89
C TRP A 62 -21.98 10.72 -39.65
N SER A 63 -22.32 10.99 -38.39
CA SER A 63 -23.51 11.74 -37.99
C SER A 63 -23.55 13.16 -38.58
N LEU A 64 -22.42 13.89 -38.57
CA LEU A 64 -22.34 15.20 -39.23
C LEU A 64 -22.55 15.15 -40.75
N LYS A 65 -22.29 13.99 -41.38
CA LYS A 65 -22.37 13.82 -42.84
C LYS A 65 -23.76 13.43 -43.35
N TYR A 66 -24.62 12.83 -42.53
CA TYR A 66 -25.98 12.39 -42.92
C TYR A 66 -27.04 12.90 -41.94
N SER A 67 -27.76 13.95 -42.34
CA SER A 67 -28.52 14.83 -41.43
C SER A 67 -29.95 14.41 -41.06
N ILE A 68 -30.55 13.35 -41.64
CA ILE A 68 -32.04 13.22 -41.59
C ILE A 68 -32.56 12.02 -40.79
N HIS A 69 -31.92 10.83 -40.83
CA HIS A 69 -32.42 9.66 -40.07
C HIS A 69 -31.89 9.59 -38.61
N PHE A 70 -31.00 10.50 -38.23
CA PHE A 70 -30.28 10.45 -36.94
C PHE A 70 -31.05 11.07 -35.77
N GLN A 71 -32.10 11.86 -36.03
CA GLN A 71 -32.82 12.66 -35.01
C GLN A 71 -33.57 11.81 -33.97
N LEU A 72 -34.08 10.64 -34.36
CA LEU A 72 -34.71 9.66 -33.45
C LEU A 72 -33.66 8.92 -32.60
N PHE A 73 -32.49 8.63 -33.18
CA PHE A 73 -31.38 7.98 -32.47
C PHE A 73 -30.70 8.95 -31.49
N THR A 74 -30.57 10.23 -31.82
CA THR A 74 -30.06 11.28 -30.91
C THR A 74 -30.96 11.51 -29.73
N ASN A 75 -32.30 11.48 -29.89
CA ASN A 75 -33.19 11.68 -28.74
C ASN A 75 -33.10 10.51 -27.73
N LYS A 76 -32.96 9.28 -28.21
CA LYS A 76 -32.72 8.10 -27.34
C LYS A 76 -31.33 8.13 -26.69
N MET A 77 -30.30 8.54 -27.44
CA MET A 77 -28.94 8.75 -26.90
C MET A 77 -28.88 9.90 -25.89
N ASN A 78 -29.60 10.99 -26.10
CA ASN A 78 -29.65 12.13 -25.18
C ASN A 78 -30.30 11.72 -23.86
N SER A 79 -31.44 11.03 -23.89
CA SER A 79 -32.09 10.50 -22.67
C SER A 79 -31.17 9.54 -21.89
N LEU A 80 -30.51 8.61 -22.59
CA LEU A 80 -29.53 7.70 -21.97
C LEU A 80 -28.31 8.45 -21.42
N SER A 81 -27.87 9.53 -22.08
CA SER A 81 -26.76 10.37 -21.62
C SER A 81 -27.11 11.17 -20.37
N VAL A 82 -28.34 11.68 -20.26
CA VAL A 82 -28.83 12.39 -19.07
C VAL A 82 -28.98 11.43 -17.89
N TRP A 83 -29.51 10.23 -18.12
CA TRP A 83 -29.60 9.20 -17.09
C TRP A 83 -28.21 8.73 -16.63
N LYS A 84 -27.28 8.52 -17.58
CA LYS A 84 -25.89 8.20 -17.31
C LYS A 84 -25.20 9.30 -16.50
N GLY A 85 -25.40 10.57 -16.84
CA GLY A 85 -24.87 11.71 -16.09
C GLY A 85 -25.36 11.74 -14.65
N LYS A 86 -26.68 11.68 -14.44
CA LYS A 86 -27.27 11.65 -13.08
C LYS A 86 -26.80 10.45 -12.26
N PHE A 87 -26.66 9.28 -12.89
CA PHE A 87 -26.11 8.09 -12.22
C PHE A 87 -24.63 8.29 -11.86
N GLN A 88 -23.82 8.81 -12.78
CA GLN A 88 -22.41 9.12 -12.54
C GLN A 88 -22.25 10.11 -11.39
N ASP A 89 -23.05 11.17 -11.34
CA ASP A 89 -23.02 12.16 -10.23
C ASP A 89 -23.32 11.50 -8.88
N ARG A 90 -24.32 10.59 -8.84
CA ARG A 90 -24.63 9.82 -7.62
C ARG A 90 -23.46 8.94 -7.18
N VAL A 91 -22.80 8.27 -8.11
CA VAL A 91 -21.63 7.43 -7.80
C VAL A 91 -20.45 8.29 -7.34
N VAL A 92 -20.22 9.45 -7.95
CA VAL A 92 -19.17 10.40 -7.54
C VAL A 92 -19.41 10.92 -6.12
N MET A 93 -20.66 11.26 -5.77
CA MET A 93 -21.04 11.65 -4.40
C MET A 93 -20.83 10.51 -3.38
N MET A 94 -20.99 9.26 -3.80
CA MET A 94 -20.72 8.08 -2.96
C MET A 94 -19.22 7.85 -2.75
N ILE A 95 -18.40 7.95 -3.80
CA ILE A 95 -16.95 7.73 -3.72
C ILE A 95 -16.26 8.85 -2.92
N SER A 96 -16.76 10.09 -3.03
CA SER A 96 -16.24 11.25 -2.30
C SER A 96 -16.65 11.31 -0.80
N ALA A 97 -17.31 10.26 -0.28
CA ALA A 97 -17.75 10.16 1.12
C ALA A 97 -18.64 11.32 1.61
N GLN A 98 -19.27 12.05 0.69
CA GLN A 98 -20.20 13.14 1.03
C GLN A 98 -21.50 12.61 1.63
N THR A 99 -21.93 11.43 1.21
CA THR A 99 -23.11 10.72 1.73
C THR A 99 -22.73 9.76 2.85
N SER A 100 -23.66 9.47 3.77
CA SER A 100 -23.45 8.46 4.83
C SER A 100 -23.09 7.09 4.26
N ILE A 101 -23.70 6.69 3.14
CA ILE A 101 -23.37 5.45 2.41
C ILE A 101 -21.93 5.48 1.91
N GLY A 102 -21.49 6.61 1.35
CA GLY A 102 -20.11 6.80 0.91
C GLY A 102 -19.09 6.68 2.04
N ARG A 103 -19.40 7.22 3.23
CA ARG A 103 -18.55 7.07 4.42
C ARG A 103 -18.40 5.60 4.83
N ILE A 104 -19.50 4.85 4.86
CA ILE A 104 -19.48 3.41 5.15
C ILE A 104 -18.65 2.67 4.11
N LEU A 105 -18.84 2.96 2.82
CA LEU A 105 -18.07 2.35 1.74
C LEU A 105 -16.56 2.58 1.92
N VAL A 106 -16.15 3.81 2.22
CA VAL A 106 -14.74 4.15 2.44
C VAL A 106 -14.14 3.44 3.66
N ILE A 107 -14.89 3.32 4.76
CA ILE A 107 -14.46 2.56 5.95
C ILE A 107 -14.32 1.07 5.60
N LEU A 108 -15.27 0.49 4.85
CA LEU A 108 -15.18 -0.91 4.42
C LEU A 108 -13.97 -1.15 3.51
N VAL A 109 -13.70 -0.25 2.56
CA VAL A 109 -12.50 -0.31 1.71
C VAL A 109 -11.24 -0.30 2.56
N PHE A 110 -11.17 0.55 3.59
CA PHE A 110 -10.05 0.60 4.53
C PHE A 110 -9.87 -0.72 5.29
N LEU A 111 -10.93 -1.21 5.95
CA LEU A 111 -10.88 -2.43 6.77
C LEU A 111 -10.52 -3.66 5.93
N PHE A 112 -11.14 -3.81 4.75
CA PHE A 112 -10.87 -4.93 3.87
C PHE A 112 -9.49 -4.84 3.21
N SER A 113 -8.94 -3.64 3.01
CA SER A 113 -7.57 -3.48 2.49
C SER A 113 -6.55 -3.99 3.51
N ILE A 114 -6.72 -3.63 4.78
CA ILE A 114 -5.89 -4.15 5.87
C ILE A 114 -6.07 -5.66 6.02
N GLY A 115 -7.31 -6.15 6.03
CA GLY A 115 -7.61 -7.59 6.11
C GLY A 115 -6.98 -8.39 4.96
N SER A 116 -7.07 -7.89 3.73
CA SER A 116 -6.47 -8.54 2.56
C SER A 116 -4.94 -8.54 2.58
N LEU A 117 -4.32 -7.51 3.17
CA LEU A 117 -2.87 -7.46 3.40
C LEU A 117 -2.42 -8.42 4.50
N ILE A 118 -3.18 -8.54 5.59
CA ILE A 118 -2.91 -9.52 6.66
C ILE A 118 -3.00 -10.94 6.09
N LEU A 119 -4.03 -11.24 5.28
CA LEU A 119 -4.11 -12.53 4.58
C LEU A 119 -2.90 -12.80 3.68
N TYR A 120 -2.37 -11.77 3.01
CA TYR A 120 -1.14 -11.91 2.24
C TYR A 120 0.05 -12.31 3.13
N PHE A 121 0.23 -11.70 4.30
CA PHE A 121 1.28 -12.09 5.25
C PHE A 121 1.09 -13.50 5.80
N ILE A 122 -0.13 -13.91 6.11
CA ILE A 122 -0.45 -15.29 6.53
C ILE A 122 -0.05 -16.28 5.43
N ASN A 123 -0.38 -15.98 4.16
CA ASN A 123 0.02 -16.81 3.04
C ASN A 123 1.55 -16.85 2.86
N CYS A 124 2.26 -15.73 3.07
CA CYS A 124 3.72 -15.71 3.02
C CYS A 124 4.39 -16.52 4.14
N TYR A 125 3.73 -16.65 5.30
CA TYR A 125 4.23 -17.46 6.41
C TYR A 125 3.98 -18.95 6.20
N SER A 126 2.80 -19.31 5.68
CA SER A 126 2.39 -20.70 5.47
C SER A 126 3.16 -21.39 4.33
N VAL A 127 3.60 -20.62 3.35
CA VAL A 127 4.11 -21.14 2.08
C VAL A 127 5.64 -21.25 2.10
N LYS A 128 6.17 -22.48 2.06
CA LYS A 128 7.57 -22.75 1.70
C LYS A 128 7.79 -22.95 0.18
N GLU A 129 6.72 -23.18 -0.59
CA GLU A 129 6.76 -23.42 -2.05
C GLU A 129 5.59 -22.69 -2.76
N PHE A 130 5.85 -21.90 -3.81
CA PHE A 130 4.89 -20.97 -4.44
C PHE A 130 3.60 -21.57 -5.03
N CYS A 131 3.46 -22.89 -5.07
CA CYS A 131 2.28 -23.60 -5.58
C CYS A 131 1.62 -24.46 -4.49
N LEU A 132 0.48 -24.01 -3.97
CA LEU A 132 -0.34 -24.79 -3.05
C LEU A 132 -1.54 -25.41 -3.77
N THR A 133 -1.86 -26.65 -3.40
CA THR A 133 -3.13 -27.33 -3.69
C THR A 133 -4.29 -26.71 -2.91
N PHE A 134 -5.49 -26.81 -3.49
CA PHE A 134 -6.71 -26.04 -3.20
C PHE A 134 -7.39 -26.27 -1.83
N GLU A 135 -6.74 -26.86 -0.84
CA GLU A 135 -7.38 -27.21 0.45
C GLU A 135 -7.47 -26.05 1.47
N ASP A 136 -6.93 -24.88 1.14
CA ASP A 136 -6.91 -23.76 2.09
C ASP A 136 -8.21 -22.95 2.10
N GLN A 137 -8.86 -22.90 3.26
CA GLN A 137 -10.00 -22.01 3.55
C GLN A 137 -9.66 -20.52 3.31
N THR A 138 -8.37 -20.15 3.29
CA THR A 138 -7.88 -18.79 3.05
C THR A 138 -8.27 -18.26 1.67
N ILE A 139 -8.42 -19.13 0.66
CA ILE A 139 -8.76 -18.73 -0.71
C ILE A 139 -10.20 -18.19 -0.81
N VAL A 140 -11.13 -18.76 -0.04
CA VAL A 140 -12.54 -18.34 -0.01
C VAL A 140 -12.66 -16.94 0.61
N ILE A 141 -11.90 -16.69 1.68
CA ILE A 141 -11.85 -15.38 2.35
C ILE A 141 -11.18 -14.34 1.43
N ASP A 142 -10.08 -14.71 0.75
CA ASP A 142 -9.42 -13.81 -0.21
C ASP A 142 -10.35 -13.49 -1.38
N LEU A 143 -11.10 -14.47 -1.90
CA LEU A 143 -12.11 -14.26 -2.94
C LEU A 143 -13.20 -13.28 -2.48
N PHE A 144 -13.70 -13.42 -1.25
CA PHE A 144 -14.69 -12.50 -0.69
C PHE A 144 -14.21 -11.04 -0.73
N PHE A 145 -12.97 -10.78 -0.26
CA PHE A 145 -12.40 -9.44 -0.33
C PHE A 145 -12.22 -8.95 -1.78
N ASN A 146 -11.77 -9.82 -2.69
CA ASN A 146 -11.58 -9.43 -4.10
C ASN A 146 -12.89 -9.17 -4.85
N VAL A 147 -13.99 -9.86 -4.51
CA VAL A 147 -15.32 -9.54 -5.04
C VAL A 147 -15.74 -8.13 -4.60
N PHE A 148 -15.51 -7.76 -3.34
CA PHE A 148 -15.76 -6.40 -2.87
C PHE A 148 -14.90 -5.37 -3.62
N PHE A 149 -13.59 -5.64 -3.80
CA PHE A 149 -12.71 -4.73 -4.54
C PHE A 149 -13.08 -4.63 -6.02
N LEU A 150 -13.59 -5.70 -6.64
CA LEU A 150 -14.09 -5.68 -8.01
C LEU A 150 -15.31 -4.75 -8.14
N LEU A 151 -16.24 -4.82 -7.19
CA LEU A 151 -17.39 -3.91 -7.15
C LEU A 151 -16.93 -2.46 -6.94
N HIS A 152 -15.98 -2.23 -6.03
CA HIS A 152 -15.40 -0.91 -5.79
C HIS A 152 -14.70 -0.35 -7.04
N PHE A 153 -13.86 -1.16 -7.70
CA PHE A 153 -13.20 -0.82 -8.96
C PHE A 153 -14.22 -0.50 -10.05
N GLY A 154 -15.29 -1.29 -10.18
CA GLY A 154 -16.38 -1.04 -11.13
C GLY A 154 -17.08 0.30 -10.89
N LEU A 155 -17.36 0.66 -9.63
CA LEU A 155 -17.93 1.96 -9.27
C LEU A 155 -16.98 3.12 -9.65
N ARG A 156 -15.69 3.01 -9.33
CA ARG A 156 -14.69 4.01 -9.71
C ARG A 156 -14.55 4.14 -11.23
N PHE A 157 -14.53 3.01 -11.95
CA PHE A 157 -14.49 2.98 -13.41
C PHE A 157 -15.71 3.67 -14.02
N LEU A 158 -16.92 3.45 -13.49
CA LEU A 158 -18.14 4.11 -13.95
C LEU A 158 -18.11 5.63 -13.68
N ALA A 159 -17.59 6.04 -12.52
CA ALA A 159 -17.47 7.44 -12.11
C ALA A 159 -16.44 8.25 -12.91
N ALA A 160 -15.36 7.62 -13.40
CA ALA A 160 -14.27 8.30 -14.08
C ALA A 160 -14.72 9.06 -15.35
N SER A 161 -14.31 10.31 -15.50
CA SER A 161 -14.55 11.11 -16.72
C SER A 161 -13.73 10.57 -17.90
N ASP A 162 -12.43 10.37 -17.69
CA ASP A 162 -11.52 9.72 -18.63
C ASP A 162 -11.25 8.27 -18.22
N LYS A 163 -11.77 7.32 -19.02
CA LYS A 163 -11.61 5.88 -18.76
C LYS A 163 -10.18 5.37 -18.99
N LEU A 164 -9.41 5.99 -19.88
CA LEU A 164 -8.03 5.58 -20.16
C LEU A 164 -7.08 6.07 -19.06
N ALA A 165 -7.24 7.33 -18.64
CA ALA A 165 -6.48 7.88 -17.53
C ALA A 165 -6.76 7.10 -16.24
N PHE A 166 -8.04 6.75 -15.99
CA PHE A 166 -8.41 5.89 -14.87
C PHE A 166 -7.78 4.49 -14.96
N TRP A 167 -7.74 3.87 -16.15
CA TRP A 167 -7.14 2.54 -16.33
C TRP A 167 -5.63 2.52 -16.06
N LEU A 168 -4.95 3.65 -16.31
CA LEU A 168 -3.50 3.83 -16.06
C LEU A 168 -3.19 4.44 -14.67
N GLU A 169 -4.20 4.71 -13.85
CA GLU A 169 -4.00 5.18 -12.48
C GLU A 169 -3.39 4.06 -11.62
N LEU A 170 -2.39 4.40 -10.78
CA LEU A 170 -1.69 3.42 -9.94
C LEU A 170 -2.63 2.56 -9.08
N ASN A 171 -3.69 3.17 -8.52
CA ASN A 171 -4.68 2.45 -7.71
C ASN A 171 -5.47 1.43 -8.55
N SER A 172 -5.81 1.78 -9.78
CA SER A 172 -6.50 0.92 -10.73
C SER A 172 -5.61 -0.23 -11.21
N ILE A 173 -4.32 0.05 -11.45
CA ILE A 173 -3.32 -0.96 -11.80
C ILE A 173 -3.18 -1.98 -10.66
N VAL A 174 -3.07 -1.51 -9.41
CA VAL A 174 -2.99 -2.39 -8.23
C VAL A 174 -4.23 -3.25 -8.09
N ASP A 175 -5.43 -2.67 -8.21
CA ASP A 175 -6.67 -3.44 -8.17
C ASP A 175 -6.72 -4.49 -9.27
N PHE A 176 -6.35 -4.13 -10.49
CA PHE A 176 -6.33 -5.04 -11.61
C PHE A 176 -5.40 -6.24 -11.37
N PHE A 177 -4.12 -5.99 -11.04
CA PHE A 177 -3.13 -7.04 -10.84
C PHE A 177 -3.31 -7.84 -9.54
N THR A 178 -4.18 -7.40 -8.62
CA THR A 178 -4.51 -8.18 -7.41
C THR A 178 -5.80 -8.98 -7.56
N ILE A 179 -6.80 -8.45 -8.26
CA ILE A 179 -8.10 -9.11 -8.47
C ILE A 179 -7.99 -10.21 -9.53
N THR A 180 -7.33 -9.92 -10.67
CA THR A 180 -7.28 -10.86 -11.81
C THR A 180 -6.61 -12.20 -11.46
N PRO A 181 -5.45 -12.25 -10.78
CA PRO A 181 -4.86 -13.52 -10.35
C PRO A 181 -5.78 -14.32 -9.43
N VAL A 182 -6.58 -13.68 -8.57
CA VAL A 182 -7.47 -14.40 -7.64
C VAL A 182 -8.64 -15.04 -8.41
N CYS A 183 -9.18 -14.35 -9.41
CA CYS A 183 -10.19 -14.93 -10.29
C CYS A 183 -9.63 -16.13 -11.08
N ILE A 184 -8.40 -16.01 -11.60
CA ILE A 184 -7.73 -17.11 -12.31
C ILE A 184 -7.43 -18.28 -11.36
N ALA A 185 -6.98 -18.00 -10.14
CA ALA A 185 -6.70 -19.01 -9.12
C ALA A 185 -7.94 -19.84 -8.78
N PHE A 186 -9.09 -19.17 -8.65
CA PHE A 186 -10.37 -19.84 -8.43
C PHE A 186 -10.78 -20.70 -9.63
N TYR A 187 -10.59 -20.22 -10.86
CA TYR A 187 -10.92 -20.95 -12.08
C TYR A 187 -10.01 -22.18 -12.31
N LEU A 188 -8.71 -22.05 -12.08
CA LEU A 188 -7.72 -23.11 -12.29
C LEU A 188 -7.56 -24.07 -11.11
N GLY A 189 -8.16 -23.78 -9.96
CA GLY A 189 -7.98 -24.60 -8.76
C GLY A 189 -6.56 -24.56 -8.18
N LYS A 190 -5.76 -23.53 -8.50
CA LYS A 190 -4.36 -23.41 -8.09
C LYS A 190 -4.08 -22.04 -7.46
N ASN A 191 -3.35 -22.02 -6.36
CA ASN A 191 -2.97 -20.77 -5.70
C ASN A 191 -1.58 -20.28 -6.19
N TRP A 192 -1.45 -18.97 -6.42
CA TRP A 192 -0.19 -18.32 -6.76
C TRP A 192 -0.01 -17.03 -5.97
N LEU A 193 1.11 -16.93 -5.26
CA LEU A 193 1.44 -15.80 -4.38
C LEU A 193 1.90 -14.56 -5.14
N GLY A 194 2.44 -14.71 -6.36
CA GLY A 194 3.21 -13.73 -7.14
C GLY A 194 2.89 -12.26 -6.88
N LEU A 195 1.93 -11.68 -7.63
CA LEU A 195 1.65 -10.24 -7.61
C LEU A 195 0.83 -9.76 -6.40
N ARG A 196 0.58 -10.61 -5.39
CA ARG A 196 -0.27 -10.25 -4.24
C ARG A 196 0.37 -9.21 -3.31
N PHE A 197 1.69 -9.05 -3.34
CA PHE A 197 2.39 -8.01 -2.59
C PHE A 197 1.96 -6.58 -2.97
N LEU A 198 1.43 -6.39 -4.19
CA LEU A 198 0.91 -5.08 -4.64
C LEU A 198 -0.23 -4.57 -3.76
N LYS A 199 -0.91 -5.44 -2.99
CA LYS A 199 -1.91 -5.04 -1.99
C LYS A 199 -1.35 -4.04 -0.97
N ALA A 200 -0.05 -4.06 -0.68
CA ALA A 200 0.59 -3.11 0.22
C ALA A 200 0.56 -1.66 -0.30
N LEU A 201 0.50 -1.45 -1.63
CA LEU A 201 0.38 -0.11 -2.23
C LEU A 201 -0.97 0.56 -1.89
N ARG A 202 -2.00 -0.21 -1.52
CA ARG A 202 -3.28 0.38 -1.04
C ARG A 202 -3.11 1.18 0.24
N LEU A 203 -2.02 0.98 1.00
CA LEU A 203 -1.75 1.77 2.19
C LEU A 203 -1.55 3.27 1.86
N VAL A 204 -1.16 3.61 0.62
CA VAL A 204 -1.02 5.00 0.16
C VAL A 204 -2.35 5.77 0.19
N GLU A 205 -3.49 5.08 0.10
CA GLU A 205 -4.81 5.70 0.17
C GLU A 205 -5.25 6.00 1.62
N LEU A 206 -4.71 5.32 2.63
CA LEU A 206 -5.17 5.45 4.03
C LEU A 206 -5.15 6.90 4.56
N PRO A 207 -4.11 7.72 4.31
CA PRO A 207 -4.09 9.10 4.79
C PRO A 207 -5.24 9.94 4.22
N LYS A 208 -5.67 9.66 2.97
CA LYS A 208 -6.83 10.33 2.37
C LYS A 208 -8.12 9.92 3.08
N ILE A 209 -8.25 8.63 3.41
CA ILE A 209 -9.39 8.09 4.15
C ILE A 209 -9.47 8.69 5.56
N LEU A 210 -8.34 8.76 6.28
CA LEU A 210 -8.29 9.35 7.62
C LEU A 210 -8.66 10.85 7.64
N GLN A 211 -8.29 11.59 6.59
CA GLN A 211 -8.73 12.97 6.40
C GLN A 211 -10.25 13.07 6.19
N PHE A 212 -10.84 12.18 5.37
CA PHE A 212 -12.29 12.15 5.17
C PHE A 212 -13.06 11.81 6.44
N LEU A 213 -12.49 10.97 7.30
CA LEU A 213 -13.07 10.63 8.61
C LEU A 213 -12.80 11.69 9.69
N GLN A 214 -12.15 12.81 9.35
CA GLN A 214 -11.78 13.89 10.27
C GLN A 214 -10.94 13.44 11.48
N VAL A 215 -10.24 12.30 11.36
CA VAL A 215 -9.35 11.78 12.42
C VAL A 215 -8.05 12.57 12.47
N THR A 216 -7.55 12.99 11.31
CA THR A 216 -6.31 13.77 11.18
C THR A 216 -6.64 15.19 10.73
N THR A 217 -6.67 16.14 11.66
CA THR A 217 -7.07 17.53 11.39
C THR A 217 -5.88 18.48 11.24
N SER A 218 -4.75 18.19 11.89
CA SER A 218 -3.54 19.04 11.80
C SER A 218 -2.79 18.82 10.49
N GLY A 219 -2.33 19.91 9.87
CA GLY A 219 -1.54 19.86 8.62
C GLY A 219 -0.27 19.02 8.74
N THR A 220 0.44 19.12 9.87
CA THR A 220 1.63 18.31 10.17
C THR A 220 1.28 16.83 10.27
N ALA A 221 0.17 16.49 10.91
CA ALA A 221 -0.27 15.11 11.03
C ALA A 221 -0.73 14.53 9.69
N ILE A 222 -1.34 15.34 8.81
CA ILE A 222 -1.69 14.94 7.43
C ILE A 222 -0.42 14.68 6.61
N LYS A 223 0.59 15.55 6.70
CA LYS A 223 1.86 15.37 5.98
C LYS A 223 2.60 14.14 6.47
N LEU A 224 2.73 13.96 7.79
CA LEU A 224 3.36 12.79 8.39
C LEU A 224 2.65 11.49 8.00
N SER A 225 1.31 11.43 8.13
CA SER A 225 0.56 10.23 7.78
C SER A 225 0.71 9.84 6.30
N LYS A 226 0.72 10.83 5.39
CA LYS A 226 1.03 10.61 3.97
C LYS A 226 2.41 10.02 3.76
N LEU A 227 3.41 10.62 4.39
CA LEU A 227 4.80 10.22 4.22
C LEU A 227 5.07 8.83 4.82
N LEU A 228 4.52 8.53 6.01
CA LEU A 228 4.57 7.20 6.62
C LEU A 228 3.87 6.13 5.76
N ALA A 229 2.69 6.44 5.21
CA ALA A 229 1.97 5.52 4.35
C ALA A 229 2.75 5.18 3.07
N VAL A 230 3.37 6.18 2.43
CA VAL A 230 4.24 5.97 1.26
C VAL A 230 5.47 5.15 1.64
N PHE A 231 6.10 5.45 2.78
CA PHE A 231 7.26 4.70 3.26
C PHE A 231 6.93 3.23 3.51
N VAL A 232 5.92 2.94 4.34
CA VAL A 232 5.52 1.57 4.70
C VAL A 232 5.03 0.80 3.47
N SER A 233 4.19 1.40 2.62
CA SER A 233 3.74 0.75 1.39
C SER A 233 4.90 0.39 0.45
N THR A 234 5.84 1.31 0.24
CA THR A 234 7.00 1.10 -0.63
C THR A 234 7.91 0.02 -0.06
N TRP A 235 8.17 0.05 1.25
CA TRP A 235 8.96 -0.97 1.94
C TRP A 235 8.35 -2.38 1.76
N LEU A 236 7.07 -2.54 2.10
CA LEU A 236 6.37 -3.83 2.00
C LEU A 236 6.29 -4.34 0.56
N THR A 237 6.04 -3.45 -0.40
CA THR A 237 5.93 -3.79 -1.83
C THR A 237 7.29 -4.18 -2.40
N ALA A 238 8.37 -3.46 -2.06
CA ALA A 238 9.72 -3.77 -2.50
C ALA A 238 10.20 -5.12 -1.95
N ALA A 239 9.92 -5.39 -0.67
CA ALA A 239 10.21 -6.70 -0.07
C ALA A 239 9.44 -7.83 -0.75
N GLY A 240 8.17 -7.61 -1.09
CA GLY A 240 7.37 -8.61 -1.80
C GLY A 240 7.81 -8.83 -3.24
N PHE A 241 8.25 -7.78 -3.92
CA PHE A 241 8.86 -7.88 -5.24
C PHE A 241 10.15 -8.71 -5.19
N LEU A 242 11.07 -8.41 -4.27
CA LEU A 242 12.29 -9.21 -4.09
C LEU A 242 11.99 -10.65 -3.70
N HIS A 243 11.08 -10.87 -2.75
CA HIS A 243 10.64 -12.20 -2.35
C HIS A 243 10.12 -13.00 -3.56
N TRP A 244 9.37 -12.37 -4.45
CA TRP A 244 8.91 -13.03 -5.67
C TRP A 244 10.07 -13.30 -6.64
N MET A 245 10.96 -12.33 -6.88
CA MET A 245 12.06 -12.49 -7.83
C MET A 245 13.11 -13.51 -7.37
N GLU A 246 13.59 -13.42 -6.13
CA GLU A 246 14.62 -14.30 -5.58
C GLU A 246 14.13 -15.75 -5.50
N ASN A 247 12.87 -15.96 -5.12
CA ASN A 247 12.32 -17.30 -5.00
C ASN A 247 11.89 -17.90 -6.35
N SER A 248 11.63 -17.07 -7.37
CA SER A 248 11.31 -17.57 -8.73
C SER A 248 12.57 -17.78 -9.58
N GLY A 249 13.67 -17.07 -9.30
CA GLY A 249 14.90 -17.13 -10.10
C GLY A 249 14.81 -16.36 -11.42
N ASP A 250 15.93 -16.31 -12.14
CA ASP A 250 16.03 -15.68 -13.46
C ASP A 250 15.55 -16.64 -14.56
N PRO A 251 14.60 -16.26 -15.43
CA PRO A 251 14.05 -17.14 -16.47
C PRO A 251 15.06 -17.62 -17.54
N TRP A 252 16.20 -16.94 -17.68
CA TRP A 252 17.20 -17.19 -18.73
C TRP A 252 18.37 -18.05 -18.27
N VAL A 253 18.45 -18.42 -16.99
CA VAL A 253 19.56 -19.21 -16.45
C VAL A 253 19.12 -20.68 -16.36
N TYR A 254 19.84 -21.57 -17.07
CA TYR A 254 19.53 -23.01 -17.14
C TYR A 254 19.63 -23.74 -15.79
N HIS A 255 20.48 -23.24 -14.88
CA HIS A 255 20.52 -23.69 -13.49
C HIS A 255 19.81 -22.63 -12.65
N SER A 256 18.58 -22.94 -12.22
CA SER A 256 17.71 -22.02 -11.48
C SER A 256 18.48 -21.41 -10.30
N ASN A 257 18.85 -20.13 -10.40
CA ASN A 257 19.52 -19.35 -9.34
C ASN A 257 18.52 -18.85 -8.28
N HIS A 258 17.49 -19.65 -8.02
CA HIS A 258 16.48 -19.39 -7.03
C HIS A 258 17.08 -19.50 -5.63
N GLN A 259 16.64 -18.62 -4.75
CA GLN A 259 16.99 -18.61 -3.34
C GLN A 259 15.70 -18.67 -2.54
N ASN A 260 15.60 -19.58 -1.57
CA ASN A 260 14.41 -19.65 -0.71
C ASN A 260 14.51 -18.62 0.41
N LEU A 261 14.21 -17.36 0.09
CA LEU A 261 14.07 -16.30 1.07
C LEU A 261 12.65 -16.25 1.59
N THR A 262 12.50 -16.09 2.90
CA THR A 262 11.22 -15.73 3.49
C THR A 262 10.89 -14.26 3.21
N TYR A 263 9.60 -13.93 3.21
CA TYR A 263 9.16 -12.54 3.06
C TYR A 263 9.77 -11.61 4.13
N PHE A 264 9.95 -12.12 5.36
CA PHE A 264 10.51 -11.36 6.47
C PHE A 264 12.02 -11.11 6.32
N GLU A 265 12.78 -12.04 5.75
CA GLU A 265 14.19 -11.81 5.38
C GLU A 265 14.29 -10.74 4.29
N CYS A 266 13.37 -10.74 3.32
CA CYS A 266 13.30 -9.69 2.30
C CYS A 266 12.93 -8.32 2.90
N LEU A 267 12.02 -8.28 3.88
CA LEU A 267 11.70 -7.05 4.62
C LEU A 267 12.91 -6.50 5.36
N TYR A 268 13.65 -7.38 6.04
CA TYR A 268 14.89 -7.03 6.73
C TYR A 268 15.94 -6.49 5.76
N LEU A 269 16.20 -7.20 4.66
CA LEU A 269 17.14 -6.80 3.61
C LEU A 269 16.81 -5.39 3.08
N ILE A 270 15.54 -5.13 2.75
CA ILE A 270 15.12 -3.83 2.23
C ILE A 270 15.32 -2.73 3.28
N MET A 271 15.03 -2.96 4.57
CA MET A 271 15.27 -1.96 5.62
C MET A 271 16.74 -1.66 5.82
N VAL A 272 17.58 -2.70 5.89
CA VAL A 272 19.04 -2.58 6.06
C VAL A 272 19.67 -1.85 4.87
N THR A 273 19.11 -2.06 3.67
CA THR A 273 19.55 -1.38 2.45
C THR A 273 19.11 0.09 2.45
N MET A 274 17.84 0.39 2.75
CA MET A 274 17.33 1.77 2.81
C MET A 274 18.01 2.62 3.90
N SER A 275 18.38 2.01 5.02
CA SER A 275 19.09 2.68 6.11
C SER A 275 20.59 2.82 5.88
N THR A 276 21.12 2.35 4.73
CA THR A 276 22.55 2.36 4.36
C THR A 276 23.47 1.53 5.26
N VAL A 277 22.91 0.62 6.06
CA VAL A 277 23.70 -0.21 6.99
C VAL A 277 24.44 -1.32 6.25
N GLY A 278 23.73 -2.09 5.41
CA GLY A 278 24.34 -3.08 4.52
C GLY A 278 25.18 -4.18 5.19
N TYR A 279 24.62 -4.92 6.15
CA TYR A 279 25.34 -5.99 6.86
C TYR A 279 25.90 -7.10 5.96
N GLY A 280 25.22 -7.42 4.85
CA GLY A 280 25.65 -8.44 3.89
C GLY A 280 25.40 -9.88 4.32
N ASP A 281 24.56 -10.09 5.35
CA ASP A 281 24.11 -11.38 5.85
C ASP A 281 23.02 -12.01 4.98
N VAL A 282 22.08 -11.20 4.50
CA VAL A 282 21.11 -11.55 3.45
C VAL A 282 21.46 -10.76 2.20
N VAL A 283 21.61 -11.44 1.07
CA VAL A 283 22.00 -10.82 -0.21
C VAL A 283 21.14 -11.32 -1.36
N VAL A 284 21.05 -10.48 -2.39
CA VAL A 284 20.31 -10.75 -3.63
C VAL A 284 21.22 -11.47 -4.63
N GLN A 285 20.81 -12.64 -5.08
CA GLN A 285 21.58 -13.46 -6.01
C GLN A 285 21.10 -13.34 -7.45
N THR A 286 19.80 -13.12 -7.66
CA THR A 286 19.24 -13.05 -9.02
C THR A 286 19.66 -11.77 -9.74
N THR A 287 19.78 -11.88 -11.06
CA THR A 287 20.13 -10.75 -11.93
C THR A 287 19.01 -9.71 -11.91
N ILE A 288 17.75 -10.15 -11.99
CA ILE A 288 16.58 -9.26 -11.91
C ILE A 288 16.53 -8.56 -10.55
N GLY A 289 16.73 -9.31 -9.46
CA GLY A 289 16.76 -8.77 -8.11
C GLY A 289 17.85 -7.70 -7.93
N ARG A 290 19.05 -7.93 -8.49
CA ARG A 290 20.17 -6.98 -8.40
C ARG A 290 19.88 -5.68 -9.16
N VAL A 291 19.31 -5.80 -10.36
CA VAL A 291 18.86 -4.63 -11.14
C VAL A 291 17.81 -3.85 -10.36
N PHE A 292 16.84 -4.54 -9.75
CA PHE A 292 15.84 -3.91 -8.90
C PHE A 292 16.46 -3.18 -7.70
N ILE A 293 17.34 -3.82 -6.95
CA ILE A 293 18.03 -3.20 -5.80
C ILE A 293 18.80 -1.95 -6.21
N LEU A 294 19.47 -1.96 -7.38
CA LEU A 294 20.20 -0.80 -7.88
C LEU A 294 19.31 0.44 -8.01
N PHE A 295 18.14 0.30 -8.64
CA PHE A 295 17.18 1.39 -8.75
C PHE A 295 16.52 1.72 -7.40
N PHE A 296 16.24 0.69 -6.61
CA PHE A 296 15.59 0.83 -5.32
C PHE A 296 16.45 1.57 -4.30
N ILE A 297 17.77 1.41 -4.30
CA ILE A 297 18.67 2.17 -3.41
C ILE A 297 18.49 3.67 -3.61
N VAL A 298 18.44 4.14 -4.86
CA VAL A 298 18.25 5.57 -5.16
C VAL A 298 16.90 6.08 -4.64
N ALA A 299 15.82 5.36 -4.94
CA ALA A 299 14.48 5.75 -4.51
C ALA A 299 14.31 5.65 -2.98
N GLY A 300 14.83 4.57 -2.38
CA GLY A 300 14.77 4.28 -0.95
C GLY A 300 15.53 5.31 -0.12
N LEU A 301 16.70 5.75 -0.58
CA LEU A 301 17.48 6.83 0.04
C LEU A 301 16.70 8.15 0.06
N ILE A 302 16.07 8.52 -1.06
CA ILE A 302 15.25 9.73 -1.13
C ILE A 302 14.07 9.64 -0.15
N LEU A 303 13.39 8.49 -0.08
CA LEU A 303 12.28 8.29 0.85
C LEU A 303 12.74 8.33 2.32
N PHE A 304 13.83 7.64 2.65
CA PHE A 304 14.36 7.59 4.01
C PHE A 304 14.86 8.96 4.47
N ALA A 305 15.58 9.70 3.62
CA ALA A 305 16.06 11.05 3.90
C ALA A 305 14.93 12.06 4.12
N ASN A 306 13.76 11.88 3.49
CA ASN A 306 12.59 12.72 3.73
C ASN A 306 11.81 12.32 5.00
N LEU A 307 11.86 11.04 5.38
CA LEU A 307 11.15 10.51 6.55
C LEU A 307 11.76 10.94 7.87
N VAL A 308 13.09 10.81 7.99
CA VAL A 308 13.77 11.00 9.28
C VAL A 308 13.60 12.43 9.82
N PRO A 309 13.79 13.51 9.03
CA PRO A 309 13.62 14.88 9.52
C PRO A 309 12.18 15.19 9.93
N GLU A 310 11.18 14.71 9.18
CA GLU A 310 9.77 14.96 9.50
C GLU A 310 9.38 14.32 10.84
N ILE A 311 9.87 13.10 11.11
CA ILE A 311 9.69 12.46 12.40
C ILE A 311 10.44 13.22 13.49
N ALA A 312 11.68 13.64 13.23
CA ALA A 312 12.49 14.38 14.19
C ALA A 312 11.85 15.72 14.58
N ASP A 313 11.29 16.46 13.62
CA ASP A 313 10.56 17.71 13.87
C ASP A 313 9.34 17.48 14.75
N ILE A 314 8.59 16.39 14.54
CA ILE A 314 7.40 16.08 15.34
C ILE A 314 7.77 15.66 16.76
N VAL A 315 8.80 14.84 16.91
CA VAL A 315 9.31 14.44 18.23
C VAL A 315 9.93 15.63 18.96
N GLY A 316 10.68 16.48 18.25
CA GLY A 316 11.36 17.67 18.78
C GLY A 316 10.45 18.85 19.06
N SER A 317 9.32 18.98 18.35
CA SER A 317 8.32 20.04 18.55
C SER A 317 7.48 19.87 19.82
N ARG A 318 7.75 18.83 20.63
CA ARG A 318 7.11 18.67 21.93
C ARG A 318 7.49 19.87 22.80
N ARG A 319 6.54 20.80 22.98
CA ARG A 319 6.74 22.02 23.78
C ARG A 319 7.18 21.63 25.19
N VAL A 320 8.46 21.85 25.49
CA VAL A 320 9.10 21.47 26.77
C VAL A 320 8.43 22.15 27.97
N TYR A 321 7.88 23.34 27.76
CA TYR A 321 7.24 24.17 28.79
C TYR A 321 5.70 24.12 28.76
N MET A 322 5.12 23.04 28.24
CA MET A 322 3.67 22.87 28.17
C MET A 322 3.19 21.94 29.29
N GLY A 323 2.53 22.51 30.29
CA GLY A 323 1.98 21.80 31.44
C GLY A 323 1.20 22.73 32.37
N THR A 324 0.44 22.16 33.31
CA THR A 324 -0.29 22.92 34.32
C THR A 324 0.51 22.95 35.61
N TYR A 325 0.68 24.11 36.23
CA TYR A 325 1.27 24.20 37.56
C TYR A 325 0.41 23.43 38.58
N VAL A 326 1.03 22.50 39.31
CA VAL A 326 0.34 21.68 40.32
C VAL A 326 0.45 22.38 41.67
N TYR A 327 -0.68 22.88 42.17
CA TYR A 327 -0.73 23.58 43.45
C TYR A 327 -0.35 22.65 44.62
N VAL A 328 0.63 23.08 45.42
CA VAL A 328 1.05 22.40 46.65
C VAL A 328 0.50 23.13 47.87
N LYS A 329 -0.35 22.46 48.66
CA LYS A 329 -0.99 23.03 49.85
C LYS A 329 0.07 23.50 50.86
N GLY A 330 0.05 24.79 51.20
CA GLY A 330 0.97 25.40 52.17
C GLY A 330 2.15 26.16 51.54
N ARG A 331 2.35 26.10 50.22
CA ARG A 331 3.30 26.95 49.49
C ARG A 331 2.57 28.08 48.79
N LYS A 332 3.09 29.30 48.90
CA LYS A 332 2.58 30.44 48.15
C LYS A 332 3.23 30.42 46.77
N PHE A 333 2.52 30.87 45.74
CA PHE A 333 3.12 31.02 44.42
C PHE A 333 2.73 32.35 43.79
N ILE A 334 3.61 32.86 42.92
CA ILE A 334 3.44 34.10 42.17
C ILE A 334 3.53 33.76 40.69
N VAL A 335 2.61 34.30 39.89
CA VAL A 335 2.63 34.15 38.43
C VAL A 335 3.13 35.45 37.81
N VAL A 336 4.19 35.35 37.00
CA VAL A 336 4.80 36.49 36.30
C VAL A 336 4.51 36.34 34.80
N CYS A 337 3.80 37.33 34.25
CA CYS A 337 3.42 37.39 32.83
C CYS A 337 3.99 38.65 32.18
N GLY A 338 4.06 38.67 30.84
CA GLY A 338 4.48 39.84 30.06
C GLY A 338 5.70 39.56 29.19
N ASN A 339 6.58 40.55 29.02
CA ASN A 339 7.80 40.38 28.22
C ASN A 339 8.88 39.63 29.03
N ILE A 340 8.87 38.30 28.93
CA ILE A 340 9.79 37.41 29.62
C ILE A 340 11.05 37.26 28.76
N THR A 341 12.05 38.07 29.07
CA THR A 341 13.39 38.01 28.45
C THR A 341 14.41 37.64 29.51
N LEU A 342 15.58 37.15 29.10
CA LEU A 342 16.66 36.86 30.03
C LEU A 342 16.96 38.07 30.94
N SER A 343 17.07 39.27 30.36
CA SER A 343 17.36 40.49 31.11
C SER A 343 16.27 40.87 32.11
N SER A 344 14.99 40.77 31.72
CA SER A 344 13.88 41.12 32.63
C SER A 344 13.73 40.11 33.77
N VAL A 345 13.89 38.82 33.48
CA VAL A 345 13.84 37.76 34.50
C VAL A 345 15.02 37.86 35.45
N THR A 346 16.24 38.09 34.96
CA THR A 346 17.43 38.22 35.81
C THR A 346 17.33 39.44 36.73
N ALA A 347 16.86 40.59 36.22
CA ALA A 347 16.64 41.77 37.04
C ALA A 347 15.57 41.51 38.12
N PHE A 348 14.42 40.95 37.73
CA PHE A 348 13.34 40.61 38.67
C PHE A 348 13.80 39.63 39.76
N LEU A 349 14.45 38.53 39.38
CA LEU A 349 14.92 37.53 40.34
C LEU A 349 16.01 38.09 41.25
N SER A 350 16.92 38.91 40.72
CA SER A 350 17.96 39.56 41.52
C SER A 350 17.36 40.45 42.60
N ASP A 351 16.40 41.30 42.25
CA ASP A 351 15.75 42.20 43.21
C ASP A 351 14.85 41.44 44.19
N PHE A 352 14.10 40.45 43.70
CA PHE A 352 13.17 39.66 44.50
C PHE A 352 13.91 38.80 45.55
N ILE A 353 15.00 38.14 45.16
CA ILE A 353 15.79 37.28 46.06
C ILE A 353 16.61 38.12 47.07
N THR A 354 17.07 39.32 46.68
CA THR A 354 17.88 40.16 47.57
C THR A 354 17.06 40.94 48.61
N GLN A 355 15.79 41.24 48.33
CA GLN A 355 14.91 41.95 49.26
C GLN A 355 14.34 41.06 50.38
N ASP A 356 14.19 39.76 50.16
CA ASP A 356 13.50 38.88 51.12
C ASP A 356 14.48 38.19 52.08
N LYS A 357 14.49 38.63 53.34
CA LYS A 357 15.35 38.07 54.43
C LYS A 357 14.65 36.99 55.27
N GLY A 358 13.42 36.59 54.91
CA GLY A 358 12.63 35.59 55.62
C GLY A 358 12.47 34.28 54.83
N ASP A 359 12.33 33.16 55.54
CA ASP A 359 12.23 31.80 54.98
C ASP A 359 10.82 31.54 54.41
N ILE A 360 10.43 32.29 53.37
CA ILE A 360 9.14 32.14 52.70
C ILE A 360 9.33 31.18 51.53
N ALA A 361 8.81 29.96 51.66
CA ALA A 361 8.72 28.99 50.57
C ALA A 361 7.69 29.47 49.51
N CYS A 362 8.11 30.41 48.66
CA CYS A 362 7.32 30.96 47.56
C CYS A 362 7.85 30.48 46.21
N GLU A 363 6.98 29.94 45.36
CA GLU A 363 7.32 29.49 44.01
C GLU A 363 6.96 30.55 42.96
N ILE A 364 7.84 30.78 41.99
CA ILE A 364 7.63 31.77 40.92
C ILE A 364 7.38 31.04 39.61
N VAL A 365 6.22 31.28 39.01
CA VAL A 365 5.78 30.66 37.75
C VAL A 365 5.80 31.72 36.65
N PHE A 366 6.70 31.55 35.69
CA PHE A 366 6.77 32.43 34.52
C PHE A 366 5.83 31.92 33.42
N LEU A 367 4.93 32.78 32.93
CA LEU A 367 4.00 32.47 31.84
C LEU A 367 4.28 33.40 30.66
N GLY A 368 5.01 32.88 29.67
CA GLY A 368 5.32 33.56 28.41
C GLY A 368 4.56 32.97 27.22
N GLU A 369 4.47 33.74 26.13
CA GLU A 369 3.91 33.28 24.84
C GLU A 369 4.85 32.33 24.07
#